data_AF-A0AAW8U172-F1
#
_entry.id   AF-A0AAW8U172-F1
#
_cell.length_a   1.000
_cell.length_b   1.000
_cell.length_c   1.000
_cell.angle_alpha   90.00
_cell.angle_beta   90.00
_cell.angle_gamma   90.00
#
_symmetry.space_group_name_H-M   'P 1'
#
loop_
_entity.id
_entity.type
_entity.pdbx_description
1 polymer ?
#
loop_
_entity_poly.entity_id
_entity_poly.type
_entity_poly.pdbx_seq_one_letter_code
_entity_poly.pdbx_strand_id
1 'polypeptide(L)' 'MIKYYKKFSNQHPYWHVIFVLVLASLVGILIEYVVNKNFIGSGIYATFFLGLIEIIRVRKNNLS' A
#
# COMPACT_ATOMS: atom_id res chain seq x y z
N MET A 1 -5.80 -6.57 -18.69
CA MET A 1 -5.75 -6.24 -17.25
C MET A 1 -4.64 -5.25 -16.89
N ILE A 2 -3.35 -5.57 -17.06
CA ILE A 2 -2.22 -4.71 -16.62
C ILE A 2 -2.20 -3.32 -17.30
N LYS A 3 -2.48 -3.24 -18.60
CA LYS A 3 -2.53 -1.95 -19.33
C LYS A 3 -3.63 -1.00 -18.82
N TYR A 4 -4.77 -1.54 -18.39
CA TYR A 4 -5.88 -0.75 -17.87
C TYR A 4 -5.55 -0.22 -16.47
N TYR A 5 -4.97 -1.07 -15.62
CA TYR A 5 -4.50 -0.66 -14.29
C TYR A 5 -3.41 0.42 -14.39
N LYS A 6 -2.48 0.30 -15.34
CA LYS A 6 -1.44 1.30 -15.60
C LYS A 6 -2.04 2.64 -16.08
N LYS A 7 -3.11 2.60 -16.87
CA LYS A 7 -3.83 3.82 -17.29
C LYS A 7 -4.57 4.47 -16.12
N PHE A 8 -5.19 3.66 -15.27
CA PHE A 8 -5.88 4.11 -14.06
C PHE A 8 -4.91 4.71 -13.03
N SER A 9 -3.75 4.08 -12.78
CA SER A 9 -2.73 4.62 -11.87
C SER A 9 -2.16 5.95 -12.33
N ASN A 10 -2.06 6.14 -13.65
CA ASN A 10 -1.59 7.40 -14.23
C ASN A 10 -2.66 8.50 -14.24
N GLN A 11 -3.93 8.16 -14.45
CA GLN A 11 -5.03 9.13 -14.45
C GLN A 11 -5.47 9.53 -13.03
N HIS A 12 -5.40 8.60 -12.08
CA HIS A 12 -5.83 8.82 -10.69
C HIS A 12 -4.75 8.36 -9.70
N PRO A 13 -3.59 9.06 -9.64
CA PRO A 13 -2.46 8.64 -8.82
C PRO A 13 -2.79 8.57 -7.33
N TYR A 14 -3.60 9.49 -6.80
CA TYR A 14 -4.01 9.47 -5.39
C TYR A 14 -4.94 8.30 -5.04
N TRP A 15 -5.86 7.94 -5.94
CA TRP A 15 -6.73 6.78 -5.74
C TRP A 15 -5.95 5.47 -5.82
N HIS A 16 -4.96 5.41 -6.71
CA HIS A 16 -4.05 4.27 -6.77
C HIS A 16 -3.28 4.09 -5.46
N VAL A 17 -2.77 5.18 -4.86
CA VAL A 17 -2.12 5.13 -3.54
C VAL A 17 -3.07 4.60 -2.47
N ILE A 18 -4.30 5.12 -2.38
CA ILE A 18 -5.30 4.65 -1.41
C ILE A 18 -5.59 3.15 -1.60
N PHE A 19 -5.77 2.73 -2.86
CA PHE A 19 -6.04 1.33 -3.19
C PHE A 19 -4.89 0.40 -2.78
N VAL A 20 -3.65 0.79 -3.06
CA VAL A 20 -2.46 0.03 -2.64
C VAL A 20 -2.36 -0.02 -1.11
N LEU A 21 -2.67 1.07 -0.42
CA LEU A 21 -2.61 1.16 1.04
C LEU A 21 -3.63 0.25 1.72
N VAL A 22 -4.86 0.19 1.19
CA VAL A 22 -5.91 -0.73 1.66
C VAL A 22 -5.51 -2.18 1.42
N LEU A 23 -4.98 -2.52 0.23
CA LEU A 23 -4.50 -3.87 -0.04
C LEU A 23 -3.33 -4.28 0.86
N ALA A 24 -2.38 -3.38 1.06
CA ALA A 24 -1.23 -3.61 1.94
C ALA A 24 -1.66 -3.84 3.39
N SER A 25 -2.64 -3.07 3.89
CA SER A 25 -3.15 -3.28 5.26
C SER A 25 -3.86 -4.62 5.41
N LEU A 26 -4.70 -5.00 4.44
CA LEU A 26 -5.38 -6.29 4.45
C LEU A 26 -4.38 -7.44 4.45
N VAL A 27 -3.34 -7.38 3.61
CA VAL A 27 -2.28 -8.39 3.56
C VAL A 27 -1.49 -8.43 4.87
N GLY A 28 -1.14 -7.28 5.43
CA GLY A 28 -0.43 -7.19 6.70
C GLY A 28 -1.20 -7.82 7.85
N ILE A 29 -2.50 -7.49 7.96
CA ILE A 29 -3.41 -8.07 8.95
C ILE A 29 -3.57 -9.58 8.74
N LEU A 30 -3.68 -10.03 7.49
CA LEU A 30 -3.81 -11.46 7.15
C LEU A 30 -2.58 -12.27 7.55
N ILE A 31 -1.37 -11.78 7.21
CA ILE A 31 -0.12 -12.45 7.58
C ILE A 31 0.03 -12.50 9.10
N GLU A 32 -0.25 -11.39 9.77
CA GLU A 32 -0.19 -11.32 11.24
C GLU A 32 -1.17 -12.29 11.89
N TYR A 33 -2.39 -12.39 11.36
CA TYR A 33 -3.38 -13.35 11.84
C TYR A 33 -2.95 -14.81 11.62
N VAL A 34 -2.37 -15.13 10.45
CA VAL A 34 -1.90 -16.50 10.17
C VAL A 34 -0.73 -16.89 11.08
N VAL A 35 0.21 -15.98 11.33
CA VAL A 35 1.44 -16.27 12.08
C VAL A 35 1.23 -16.20 13.59
N ASN A 36 0.60 -15.13 14.08
CA ASN A 36 0.46 -14.86 15.52
C ASN A 36 -0.92 -15.25 16.07
N LYS A 37 -1.89 -15.61 15.22
CA LYS A 37 -3.32 -15.78 15.59
C LYS A 37 -3.90 -14.58 16.34
N ASN A 38 -3.28 -13.42 16.21
CA ASN A 38 -3.60 -12.21 16.95
C ASN A 38 -3.59 -11.03 15.99
N PHE A 39 -4.54 -10.11 16.14
CA PHE A 39 -4.78 -9.04 15.15
C PHE A 39 -4.05 -7.73 15.45
N ILE A 40 -3.40 -7.61 16.62
CA ILE A 40 -2.95 -6.32 17.15
C ILE A 40 -1.50 -6.46 17.62
N GLY A 41 -0.55 -6.02 16.79
CA GLY A 41 0.85 -5.93 17.19
C GLY A 41 1.80 -5.41 16.12
N SER A 42 1.88 -6.04 14.95
CA SER A 42 2.97 -5.87 13.97
C SER A 42 2.53 -5.42 12.58
N GLY A 43 1.31 -5.73 12.13
CA GLY A 43 0.76 -5.41 10.82
C GLY A 43 0.49 -3.91 10.63
N ILE A 44 0.18 -3.20 11.73
CA ILE A 44 0.06 -1.75 11.72
C ILE A 44 1.41 -1.10 11.40
N TYR A 45 2.50 -1.54 12.02
CA TYR A 45 3.84 -0.99 11.76
C TYR A 45 4.31 -1.28 10.33
N ALA A 46 4.04 -2.48 9.81
CA ALA A 46 4.35 -2.84 8.42
C ALA A 46 3.58 -1.97 7.41
N THR A 47 2.28 -1.77 7.65
CA THR A 47 1.43 -0.91 6.80
C THR A 47 1.92 0.54 6.82
N PHE A 48 2.27 1.05 8.01
CA PHE A 48 2.79 2.40 8.18
C PHE A 48 4.15 2.60 7.47
N PHE A 49 5.04 1.61 7.58
CA PHE A 49 6.35 1.62 6.94
C PHE A 49 6.23 1.59 5.41
N LEU A 50 5.41 0.69 4.86
CA LEU A 50 5.15 0.62 3.42
C LEU A 50 4.47 1.88 2.90
N GLY A 51 3.53 2.45 3.64
CA GLY A 51 2.88 3.71 3.31
C GLY A 51 3.87 4.87 3.22
N LEU A 52 4.84 4.96 4.14
CA LEU A 52 5.90 5.97 4.10
C LEU A 52 6.81 5.83 2.88
N ILE A 53 7.19 4.60 2.51
CA ILE A 53 7.99 4.34 1.31
C ILE A 53 7.25 4.79 0.04
N GLU A 54 5.96 4.46 -0.04
CA GLU A 54 5.14 4.81 -1.20
C GLU A 54 4.98 6.33 -1.35
N ILE A 55 4.79 7.06 -0.25
CA ILE A 55 4.74 8.53 -0.24
C ILE A 55 6.06 9.13 -0.73
N ILE A 56 7.20 8.63 -0.25
CA ILE A 56 8.53 9.09 -0.67
C ILE A 56 8.73 8.85 -2.17
N ARG A 57 8.31 7.67 -2.66
CA ARG A 57 8.40 7.32 -4.09
C ARG A 57 7.57 8.23 -4.97
N VAL A 58 6.31 8.50 -4.59
CA VAL A 58 5.41 9.39 -5.32
C VAL A 58 5.97 10.82 -5.34
N ARG A 59 6.51 11.30 -4.21
CA ARG A 59 7.14 12.62 -4.15
C ARG A 59 8.34 12.71 -5.09
N LYS A 60 9.21 11.70 -5.11
CA LYS A 60 10.39 11.67 -5.99
C LYS A 60 10.02 11.68 -7.47
N ASN A 61 8.98 10.94 -7.87
CA ASN A 61 8.54 10.87 -9.26
C ASN A 61 7.76 12.11 -9.75
N ASN A 62 7.19 12.93 -8.86
CA ASN A 62 6.52 14.19 -9.25
C ASN A 62 7.46 15.41 -9.24
N LEU A 63 8.71 15.23 -8.78
CA LEU A 63 9.74 16.27 -8.73
C LEU A 63 10.76 16.16 -9.88
N SER A 64 10.71 15.10 -10.71
CA SER A 64 11.53 14.90 -11.92
C SER A 64 10.69 15.08 -13.18
#